data_AF-A0ABC8EWD3-F1
#
_entry.id   AF-A0ABC8EWD3-F1
#
_cell.length_a   1.000
_cell.length_b   1.000
_cell.length_c   1.000
_cell.angle_alpha   90.00
_cell.angle_beta   90.00
_cell.angle_gamma   90.00
#
_symmetry.space_group_name_H-M   'P 1'
#
loop_
_entity.id
_entity.type
_entity.pdbx_description
1 polymer ?
#
loop_
_entity_poly.entity_id
_entity_poly.type
_entity_poly.pdbx_seq_one_letter_code
_entity_poly.pdbx_strand_id
1 'polypeptide(L)'
;MNSRIDIADILPSVNVPSLVIHRRDDIAVDVEAGRRLAELMPNAKYIELSGVDHIPWVGENSNQILDEMSIFLTGDWPPMETERILTTVLFTDIVESTKRVVGMGDQRWRNLLERHHDIVREELKRFRGQEIDTAGDGFFAIFDGPARAIHCACAIREAVMSLGISIRAGLHTGECEVSAGKVSGIAVHIGSRVIGHAGPGEVLVSSTVKDLVAGSGLRFIDRDVFTLKGVPGERRLYIAEQ
;
A
#
# COMPACT_ATOMS: atom_id res chain seq x y z
N MET A 1 -40.97 15.55 11.67
CA MET A 1 -42.31 15.01 12.00
C MET A 1 -42.27 14.04 13.19
N ASN A 2 -41.16 13.32 13.41
CA ASN A 2 -41.06 12.32 14.49
C ASN A 2 -40.62 12.85 15.87
N SER A 3 -40.23 14.13 15.99
CA SER A 3 -39.70 14.72 17.24
C SER A 3 -40.70 14.82 18.40
N ARG A 4 -41.96 14.46 18.18
CA ARG A 4 -43.03 14.43 19.21
C ARG A 4 -43.35 13.02 19.70
N ILE A 5 -42.69 12.00 19.16
CA ILE A 5 -42.92 10.60 19.54
C ILE A 5 -41.90 10.25 20.62
N ASP A 6 -42.40 9.89 21.80
CA ASP A 6 -41.59 9.34 22.88
C ASP A 6 -41.82 7.83 22.96
N ILE A 7 -40.73 7.07 22.90
CA ILE A 7 -40.74 5.61 22.98
C ILE A 7 -40.02 5.10 24.24
N ALA A 8 -39.65 5.99 25.16
CA ALA A 8 -38.84 5.64 26.34
C ALA A 8 -39.42 4.48 27.15
N ASP A 9 -40.75 4.44 27.31
CA ASP A 9 -41.45 3.40 28.06
C ASP A 9 -41.40 2.01 27.37
N ILE A 10 -41.13 1.97 26.06
CA ILE A 10 -41.09 0.73 25.26
C ILE A 10 -39.66 0.21 25.14
N LEU A 11 -38.64 1.07 25.19
CA LEU A 11 -37.23 0.69 25.01
C LEU A 11 -36.74 -0.43 25.95
N PRO A 12 -37.17 -0.52 27.23
CA PRO A 12 -36.83 -1.64 28.11
C PRO A 12 -37.30 -3.01 27.59
N SER A 13 -38.29 -3.05 26.68
CA SER A 13 -38.77 -4.30 26.08
C SER A 13 -37.84 -4.85 24.98
N VAL A 14 -36.88 -4.06 24.48
CA VAL A 14 -35.91 -4.50 23.46
C VAL A 14 -34.79 -5.30 24.11
N ASN A 15 -35.00 -6.62 24.20
CA ASN A 15 -34.09 -7.53 24.91
C ASN A 15 -33.03 -8.19 24.01
N VAL A 16 -33.05 -7.95 22.71
CA VAL A 16 -32.01 -8.44 21.78
C VAL A 16 -30.74 -7.60 21.91
N PRO A 17 -29.54 -8.17 21.68
CA PRO A 17 -28.33 -7.38 21.51
C PRO A 17 -28.60 -6.27 20.51
N SER A 18 -28.17 -5.05 20.83
CA SER A 18 -28.41 -3.88 19.99
C SER A 18 -27.17 -3.00 19.93
N LEU A 19 -26.96 -2.33 18.80
CA LEU A 19 -25.89 -1.35 18.62
C LEU A 19 -26.50 0.03 18.37
N VAL A 20 -26.08 1.02 19.13
CA VAL A 20 -26.44 2.42 18.97
C VAL A 20 -25.17 3.19 18.64
N ILE A 21 -25.13 3.81 17.47
CA ILE A 21 -24.00 4.64 17.02
C ILE A 21 -24.48 6.07 16.85
N HIS A 22 -23.78 7.04 17.42
CA HIS A 22 -24.10 8.47 17.29
C HIS A 22 -22.83 9.29 17.04
N ARG A 23 -22.89 10.30 16.16
CA ARG A 23 -21.78 11.25 15.97
C ARG A 23 -21.87 12.45 16.92
N ARG A 24 -20.83 12.71 17.70
CA ARG A 24 -20.83 13.70 18.80
C ARG A 24 -21.37 15.08 18.42
N ASP A 25 -21.04 15.56 17.23
CA ASP A 25 -21.36 16.92 16.77
C ASP A 25 -22.49 16.94 15.72
N ASP A 26 -23.34 15.90 15.71
CA ASP A 26 -24.48 15.77 14.81
C ASP A 26 -25.40 17.00 14.86
N ILE A 27 -25.52 17.67 13.70
CA ILE A 27 -26.26 18.93 13.58
C ILE A 27 -27.78 18.75 13.48
N ALA A 28 -28.26 17.53 13.25
CA ALA A 28 -29.68 17.22 13.10
C ALA A 28 -30.29 16.66 14.38
N VAL A 29 -29.54 15.85 15.13
CA VAL A 29 -30.01 15.20 16.36
C VAL A 29 -28.93 15.24 17.45
N ASP A 30 -29.29 15.77 18.61
CA ASP A 30 -28.41 15.86 19.78
C ASP A 30 -27.90 14.47 20.22
N VAL A 31 -26.60 14.37 20.50
CA VAL A 31 -25.93 13.13 20.96
C VAL A 31 -26.54 12.54 22.23
N GLU A 32 -27.13 13.37 23.10
CA GLU A 32 -27.84 12.91 24.29
C GLU A 32 -29.04 12.01 23.96
N ALA A 33 -29.65 12.19 22.79
CA ALA A 33 -30.73 11.31 22.35
C ALA A 33 -30.23 9.88 22.10
N GLY A 34 -29.05 9.73 21.47
CA GLY A 34 -28.41 8.44 21.25
C GLY A 34 -27.95 7.77 22.55
N ARG A 35 -27.35 8.55 23.47
CA ARG A 35 -26.96 8.07 24.80
C ARG A 35 -28.17 7.54 25.57
N ARG A 36 -29.23 8.34 25.66
CA ARG A 36 -30.48 7.97 26.35
C ARG A 36 -31.14 6.74 25.73
N LEU A 37 -31.13 6.62 24.40
CA LEU A 37 -31.65 5.44 23.71
C LEU A 37 -30.92 4.17 24.15
N ALA A 38 -29.59 4.21 24.20
CA ALA A 38 -28.79 3.07 24.63
C ALA A 38 -28.95 2.75 26.12
N GLU A 39 -29.04 3.75 26.99
CA GLU A 39 -29.25 3.57 28.44
C GLU A 39 -30.58 2.85 28.77
N LEU A 40 -31.63 3.12 27.99
CA LEU A 40 -32.96 2.53 28.19
C LEU A 40 -33.09 1.11 27.61
N MET A 41 -32.10 0.65 26.84
CA MET A 41 -32.09 -0.66 26.19
C MET A 41 -31.14 -1.61 26.93
N PRO A 42 -31.63 -2.68 27.59
CA PRO A 42 -30.83 -3.51 28.51
C PRO A 42 -29.53 -4.10 27.93
N ASN A 43 -29.53 -4.43 26.63
CA ASN A 43 -28.43 -5.09 25.94
C ASN A 43 -27.83 -4.24 24.81
N ALA A 44 -27.95 -2.90 24.91
CA ALA A 44 -27.38 -1.99 23.93
C ALA A 44 -25.89 -1.72 24.18
N LYS A 45 -25.10 -1.76 23.11
CA LYS A 45 -23.76 -1.20 23.04
C LYS A 45 -23.87 0.20 22.43
N TYR A 46 -23.38 1.21 23.14
CA TYR A 46 -23.29 2.58 22.64
C TYR A 46 -21.89 2.87 22.10
N ILE A 47 -21.80 3.43 20.89
CA ILE A 47 -20.57 3.92 20.29
C ILE A 47 -20.77 5.38 19.87
N GLU A 48 -19.85 6.23 20.31
CA GLU A 48 -19.81 7.63 19.94
C GLU A 48 -18.64 7.89 19.00
N LEU A 49 -18.92 8.44 17.82
CA LEU A 49 -17.92 8.79 16.82
C LEU A 49 -17.78 10.31 16.71
N SER A 50 -16.64 10.81 16.22
CA SER A 50 -16.51 12.22 15.85
C SER A 50 -17.26 12.50 14.54
N GLY A 51 -17.79 13.70 14.36
CA GLY A 51 -18.35 14.17 13.08
C GLY A 51 -19.68 14.91 13.23
N VAL A 52 -20.07 15.62 12.17
CA VAL A 52 -21.23 16.52 12.13
C VAL A 52 -22.43 15.97 11.36
N ASP A 53 -22.20 14.95 10.52
CA ASP A 53 -23.22 14.41 9.63
C ASP A 53 -24.18 13.45 10.37
N HIS A 54 -25.49 13.62 10.18
CA HIS A 54 -26.48 12.66 10.71
C HIS A 54 -26.60 11.39 9.85
N ILE A 55 -26.35 11.51 8.55
CA ILE A 55 -26.55 10.41 7.60
C ILE A 55 -25.38 9.41 7.73
N PRO A 56 -25.64 8.11 7.99
CA PRO A 56 -24.57 7.15 8.28
C PRO A 56 -23.53 6.96 7.16
N TRP A 57 -23.95 7.03 5.89
CA TRP A 57 -23.07 6.85 4.72
C TRP A 57 -22.42 8.14 4.20
N VAL A 58 -22.52 9.24 4.95
CA VAL A 58 -21.92 10.54 4.62
C VAL A 58 -20.88 10.90 5.67
N GLY A 59 -19.79 11.57 5.25
CA GLY A 59 -18.72 12.06 6.12
C GLY A 59 -17.49 11.14 6.17
N GLU A 60 -16.37 11.66 6.66
CA GLU A 60 -15.05 10.98 6.67
C GLU A 60 -15.04 9.67 7.48
N ASN A 61 -15.99 9.50 8.40
CA ASN A 61 -16.08 8.34 9.30
C ASN A 61 -17.17 7.33 8.88
N SER A 62 -17.64 7.34 7.62
CA SER A 62 -18.64 6.37 7.14
C SER A 62 -18.16 4.92 7.26
N ASN A 63 -16.87 4.67 7.02
CA ASN A 63 -16.28 3.33 7.15
C ASN A 63 -16.25 2.85 8.60
N GLN A 64 -16.01 3.75 9.57
CA GLN A 64 -16.02 3.39 11.00
C GLN A 64 -17.41 2.92 11.46
N ILE A 65 -18.49 3.50 10.92
CA ILE A 65 -19.85 3.04 11.19
C ILE A 65 -20.05 1.61 10.68
N LEU A 66 -19.60 1.34 9.45
CA LEU A 66 -19.66 0.00 8.86
C LEU A 66 -18.82 -1.00 9.68
N ASP A 67 -17.66 -0.58 10.17
CA ASP A 67 -16.79 -1.43 10.96
C ASP A 67 -17.46 -1.86 12.28
N GLU A 68 -18.03 -0.90 13.03
CA GLU A 68 -18.75 -1.19 14.27
C GLU A 68 -19.99 -2.04 14.04
N MET A 69 -20.72 -1.82 12.93
CA MET A 69 -21.83 -2.69 12.53
C MET A 69 -21.35 -4.11 12.24
N SER A 70 -20.23 -4.28 11.53
CA SER A 70 -19.66 -5.59 11.25
C SER A 70 -19.24 -6.29 12.54
N ILE A 71 -18.47 -5.63 13.41
CA ILE A 71 -18.04 -6.18 14.70
C ILE A 71 -19.22 -6.65 15.54
N PHE A 72 -20.30 -5.85 15.55
CA PHE A 72 -21.48 -6.20 16.30
C PHE A 72 -22.23 -7.41 15.73
N LEU A 73 -22.29 -7.57 14.40
CA LEU A 73 -22.98 -8.67 13.74
C LEU A 73 -22.18 -9.98 13.74
N THR A 74 -20.86 -9.90 13.57
CA THR A 74 -19.99 -11.07 13.39
C THR A 74 -19.19 -11.43 14.63
N GLY A 75 -18.98 -10.49 15.56
CA GLY A 75 -18.08 -10.65 16.70
C GLY A 75 -16.60 -10.47 16.36
N ASP A 76 -16.28 -10.33 15.08
CA ASP A 76 -14.93 -10.17 14.56
C ASP A 76 -14.76 -8.77 13.97
N TRP A 77 -13.54 -8.22 14.06
CA TRP A 77 -13.18 -7.07 13.25
C TRP A 77 -13.46 -7.41 11.78
N PRO A 78 -14.16 -6.53 11.02
CA PRO A 78 -14.32 -6.77 9.59
C PRO A 78 -12.94 -7.06 9.03
N PRO A 79 -12.79 -8.09 8.17
CA PRO A 79 -11.54 -8.27 7.47
C PRO A 79 -11.29 -6.94 6.77
N MET A 80 -10.17 -6.28 7.08
CA MET A 80 -9.74 -5.10 6.33
C MET A 80 -9.90 -5.47 4.86
N GLU A 81 -10.73 -4.74 4.10
CA GLU A 81 -10.95 -5.04 2.68
C GLU A 81 -9.58 -5.12 2.02
N THR A 82 -9.15 -6.35 1.78
CA THR A 82 -7.84 -6.67 1.26
C THR A 82 -8.12 -7.05 -0.18
N GLU A 83 -7.93 -6.07 -1.05
CA GLU A 83 -8.07 -6.32 -2.48
C GLU A 83 -6.85 -7.14 -2.92
N ARG A 84 -7.10 -8.33 -3.49
CA ARG A 84 -6.05 -9.09 -4.15
C ARG A 84 -5.95 -8.64 -5.59
N ILE A 85 -4.79 -8.07 -5.93
CA ILE A 85 -4.48 -7.63 -7.28
C ILE A 85 -3.25 -8.36 -7.82
N LEU A 86 -3.24 -8.63 -9.12
CA LEU A 86 -2.03 -9.00 -9.83
C LEU A 86 -1.28 -7.73 -10.21
N THR A 87 -0.08 -7.53 -9.68
CA THR A 87 0.70 -6.31 -9.92
C THR A 87 2.19 -6.61 -10.10
N THR A 88 2.91 -5.69 -10.75
CA THR A 88 4.38 -5.76 -10.86
C THR A 88 5.01 -4.86 -9.82
N VAL A 89 5.82 -5.44 -8.96
CA VAL A 89 6.62 -4.72 -7.96
C VAL A 89 7.97 -4.32 -8.55
N LEU A 90 8.37 -3.09 -8.31
CA LEU A 90 9.70 -2.54 -8.61
C LEU A 90 10.37 -2.14 -7.30
N PHE A 91 11.56 -2.65 -7.08
CA PHE A 91 12.46 -2.16 -6.05
C PHE A 91 13.67 -1.49 -6.70
N THR A 92 14.11 -0.37 -6.16
CA THR A 92 15.39 0.27 -6.53
C THR A 92 16.20 0.58 -5.28
N ASP A 93 17.52 0.68 -5.44
CA ASP A 93 18.45 0.99 -4.34
C ASP A 93 19.74 1.62 -4.90
N ILE A 94 20.35 2.58 -4.18
CA ILE A 94 21.60 3.21 -4.61
C ILE A 94 22.78 2.27 -4.28
N VAL A 95 23.62 2.05 -5.28
CA VAL A 95 24.81 1.20 -5.14
C VAL A 95 25.81 1.86 -4.19
N GLU A 96 26.24 1.09 -3.19
CA GLU A 96 27.24 1.49 -2.18
C GLU A 96 26.89 2.78 -1.42
N SER A 97 25.60 3.03 -1.17
CA SER A 97 25.11 4.24 -0.50
C SER A 97 25.79 4.51 0.84
N THR A 98 25.99 3.49 1.68
CA THR A 98 26.70 3.64 2.97
C THR A 98 28.12 4.17 2.81
N LYS A 99 28.88 3.67 1.82
CA LYS A 99 30.25 4.16 1.56
C LYS A 99 30.21 5.62 1.10
N ARG A 100 29.20 5.99 0.31
CA ARG A 100 29.01 7.36 -0.18
C ARG A 100 28.71 8.32 0.96
N VAL A 101 27.82 7.98 1.89
CA VAL A 101 27.51 8.83 3.07
C VAL A 101 28.78 9.15 3.85
N VAL A 102 29.58 8.12 4.17
CA VAL A 102 30.84 8.28 4.93
C VAL A 102 31.83 9.18 4.19
N GLY A 103 31.91 9.08 2.86
CA GLY A 103 32.84 9.88 2.06
C GLY A 103 32.43 11.34 1.86
N MET A 104 31.13 11.67 1.85
CA MET A 104 30.65 13.02 1.52
C MET A 104 30.06 13.82 2.69
N GLY A 105 29.71 13.14 3.79
CA GLY A 105 29.04 13.71 4.95
C GLY A 105 27.53 13.93 4.74
N ASP A 106 26.80 13.95 5.86
CA ASP A 106 25.33 13.85 5.89
C ASP A 106 24.61 14.95 5.11
N GLN A 107 25.09 16.19 5.12
CA GLN A 107 24.41 17.29 4.42
C GLN A 107 24.47 17.14 2.90
N ARG A 108 25.62 16.74 2.34
CA ARG A 108 25.75 16.52 0.89
C ARG A 108 24.96 15.30 0.47
N TRP A 109 24.96 14.26 1.29
CA TRP A 109 24.16 13.06 1.08
C TRP A 109 22.67 13.36 1.04
N ARG A 110 22.15 14.14 2.00
CA ARG A 110 20.74 14.57 2.01
C ARG A 110 20.36 15.32 0.73
N ASN A 111 21.16 16.29 0.30
CA ASN A 111 20.89 17.04 -0.93
C ASN A 111 20.92 16.14 -2.19
N LEU A 112 21.79 15.13 -2.21
CA LEU A 112 21.85 14.16 -3.29
C LEU A 112 20.62 13.24 -3.28
N LEU A 113 20.19 12.79 -2.10
CA LEU A 113 19.00 11.96 -1.93
C LEU A 113 17.72 12.69 -2.36
N GLU A 114 17.56 13.96 -2.01
CA GLU A 114 16.43 14.77 -2.47
C GLU A 114 16.36 14.80 -4.00
N ARG A 115 17.48 15.09 -4.68
CA ARG A 115 17.53 15.10 -6.15
C ARG A 115 17.28 13.71 -6.75
N HIS A 116 17.81 12.66 -6.12
CA HIS A 116 17.55 11.29 -6.52
C HIS A 116 16.06 10.95 -6.41
N HIS A 117 15.43 11.30 -5.29
CA HIS A 117 14.00 11.07 -5.06
C HIS A 117 13.14 11.81 -6.08
N ASP A 118 13.48 13.06 -6.40
CA ASP A 118 12.76 13.85 -7.41
C ASP A 118 12.82 13.19 -8.79
N ILE A 119 14.01 12.74 -9.23
CA ILE A 119 14.18 12.02 -10.50
C ILE A 119 13.36 10.72 -10.52
N VAL A 120 13.43 9.93 -9.44
CA VAL A 120 12.68 8.67 -9.36
C VAL A 120 11.18 8.93 -9.45
N ARG A 121 10.66 9.91 -8.72
CA ARG A 121 9.24 10.28 -8.74
C ARG A 121 8.78 10.79 -10.10
N GLU A 122 9.62 11.54 -10.81
CA GLU A 122 9.33 12.00 -12.16
C GLU A 122 9.15 10.82 -13.12
N GLU A 123 10.08 9.85 -13.09
CA GLU A 123 10.01 8.66 -13.94
C GLU A 123 8.85 7.73 -13.53
N LEU A 124 8.60 7.52 -12.23
CA LEU A 124 7.43 6.79 -11.74
C LEU A 124 6.14 7.40 -12.31
N LYS A 125 5.99 8.73 -12.21
CA LYS A 125 4.82 9.44 -12.76
C LYS A 125 4.73 9.26 -14.28
N ARG A 126 5.83 9.40 -15.00
CA ARG A 126 5.90 9.24 -16.46
C ARG A 126 5.43 7.85 -16.92
N PHE A 127 5.83 6.81 -16.20
CA PHE A 127 5.50 5.42 -16.53
C PHE A 127 4.26 4.89 -15.80
N ARG A 128 3.51 5.76 -15.10
CA ARG A 128 2.30 5.39 -14.33
C ARG A 128 2.59 4.36 -13.23
N GLY A 129 3.76 4.44 -12.61
CA GLY A 129 4.08 3.72 -11.39
C GLY A 129 3.50 4.43 -10.16
N GLN A 130 3.08 3.65 -9.18
CA GLN A 130 2.64 4.14 -7.88
C GLN A 130 3.73 3.87 -6.84
N GLU A 131 4.27 4.93 -6.23
CA GLU A 131 5.14 4.84 -5.06
C GLU A 131 4.34 4.28 -3.88
N ILE A 132 4.84 3.21 -3.26
CA ILE A 132 4.23 2.58 -2.09
C ILE A 132 5.02 2.92 -0.83
N ASP A 133 6.35 2.83 -0.90
CA ASP A 133 7.23 3.11 0.23
C ASP A 133 8.62 3.54 -0.22
N THR A 134 9.31 4.25 0.66
CA THR A 134 10.71 4.66 0.49
C THR A 134 11.49 4.34 1.75
N ALA A 135 12.57 3.57 1.62
CA ALA A 135 13.44 3.20 2.72
C ALA A 135 14.83 3.80 2.50
N GLY A 136 15.03 5.04 2.98
CA GLY A 136 16.28 5.78 2.81
C GLY A 136 16.52 6.15 1.34
N ASP A 137 17.43 5.42 0.70
CA ASP A 137 17.79 5.57 -0.72
C ASP A 137 17.05 4.60 -1.65
N GLY A 138 16.31 3.64 -1.10
CA GLY A 138 15.53 2.68 -1.87
C GLY A 138 14.08 3.10 -2.10
N PHE A 139 13.52 2.69 -3.24
CA PHE A 139 12.10 2.84 -3.55
C PHE A 139 11.42 1.48 -3.69
N PHE A 140 10.17 1.42 -3.26
CA PHE A 140 9.23 0.36 -3.58
C PHE A 140 8.02 0.98 -4.30
N ALA A 141 7.80 0.54 -5.53
CA ALA A 141 6.68 0.98 -6.37
C ALA A 141 5.95 -0.21 -6.99
N ILE A 142 4.71 0.01 -7.39
CA ILE A 142 3.89 -0.97 -8.13
C ILE A 142 3.46 -0.44 -9.49
N PHE A 143 3.22 -1.37 -10.41
CA PHE A 143 2.76 -1.11 -11.77
C PHE A 143 1.70 -2.14 -12.17
N ASP A 144 0.68 -1.65 -12.85
CA ASP A 144 -0.36 -2.43 -13.52
C ASP A 144 0.15 -3.23 -14.75
N GLY A 145 1.46 -3.19 -15.05
CA GLY A 145 2.04 -3.97 -16.15
C GLY A 145 3.57 -4.06 -16.13
N PRO A 146 4.15 -5.25 -16.40
CA PRO A 146 5.60 -5.48 -16.25
C PRO A 146 6.47 -4.71 -17.25
N ALA A 147 6.03 -4.53 -18.50
CA ALA A 147 6.80 -3.80 -19.50
C ALA A 147 7.00 -2.32 -19.09
N ARG A 148 5.95 -1.68 -18.55
CA ARG A 148 6.06 -0.31 -18.02
C ARG A 148 7.05 -0.22 -16.88
N ALA A 149 7.00 -1.17 -15.96
CA ALA A 149 7.91 -1.23 -14.81
C ALA A 149 9.38 -1.36 -15.26
N ILE A 150 9.66 -2.21 -16.26
CA ILE A 150 11.00 -2.36 -16.84
C ILE A 150 11.46 -1.05 -17.49
N HIS A 151 10.62 -0.42 -18.31
CA HIS A 151 10.96 0.85 -18.93
C HIS A 151 11.23 1.95 -17.90
N CYS A 152 10.43 2.01 -16.84
CA CYS A 152 10.65 2.92 -15.72
C CYS A 152 12.00 2.66 -15.03
N ALA A 153 12.32 1.39 -14.74
CA ALA A 153 13.58 1.04 -14.09
C ALA A 153 14.80 1.42 -14.94
N CYS A 154 14.75 1.18 -16.26
CA CYS A 154 15.80 1.60 -17.18
C CYS A 154 15.94 3.12 -17.26
N ALA A 155 14.82 3.85 -17.32
CA ALA A 155 14.82 5.31 -17.37
C ALA A 155 15.39 5.93 -16.08
N ILE A 156 15.00 5.41 -14.90
CA ILE A 156 15.56 5.83 -13.61
C ILE A 156 17.08 5.59 -13.62
N ARG A 157 17.52 4.38 -14.00
CA ARG A 157 18.94 4.03 -14.06
C ARG A 157 19.75 5.02 -14.90
N GLU A 158 19.21 5.46 -16.03
CA GLU A 158 19.86 6.42 -16.92
C GLU A 158 19.84 7.84 -16.36
N ALA A 159 18.69 8.29 -15.85
CA ALA A 159 18.51 9.65 -15.34
C ALA A 159 19.42 9.94 -14.13
N VAL A 160 19.58 8.97 -13.23
CA VAL A 160 20.40 9.15 -12.02
C VAL A 160 21.91 9.18 -12.31
N MET A 161 22.37 8.78 -13.50
CA MET A 161 23.78 8.89 -13.89
C MET A 161 24.26 10.36 -13.87
N SER A 162 23.35 11.31 -14.14
CA SER A 162 23.63 12.75 -14.05
C SER A 162 24.02 13.22 -12.65
N LEU A 163 23.65 12.45 -11.61
CA LEU A 163 24.01 12.70 -10.22
C LEU A 163 25.31 12.00 -9.79
N GLY A 164 25.98 11.28 -10.71
CA GLY A 164 27.21 10.52 -10.41
C GLY A 164 26.97 9.29 -9.52
N ILE A 165 25.74 8.78 -9.50
CA ILE A 165 25.35 7.56 -8.80
C ILE A 165 24.94 6.47 -9.78
N SER A 166 24.94 5.24 -9.28
CA SER A 166 24.38 4.08 -9.97
C SER A 166 23.36 3.45 -9.04
N ILE A 167 22.26 2.97 -9.61
CA ILE A 167 21.25 2.20 -8.89
C ILE A 167 21.27 0.76 -9.36
N ARG A 168 20.66 -0.11 -8.58
CA ARG A 168 20.23 -1.44 -9.00
C ARG A 168 18.72 -1.52 -8.90
N ALA A 169 18.10 -2.33 -9.74
CA ALA A 169 16.65 -2.51 -9.74
C ALA A 169 16.29 -4.00 -9.77
N GLY A 170 15.20 -4.36 -9.08
CA GLY A 170 14.65 -5.70 -9.06
C GLY A 170 13.15 -5.68 -9.32
N LEU A 171 12.68 -6.54 -10.22
CA LEU A 171 11.26 -6.63 -10.58
C LEU A 171 10.70 -8.04 -10.45
N HIS A 172 9.46 -8.12 -10.00
CA HIS A 172 8.66 -9.33 -9.99
C HIS A 172 7.18 -9.01 -10.22
N THR A 173 6.44 -9.94 -10.82
CA THR A 173 4.98 -9.84 -10.99
C THR A 173 4.33 -10.99 -10.26
N GLY A 174 3.31 -10.70 -9.46
CA GLY A 174 2.55 -11.70 -8.73
C GLY A 174 1.36 -11.09 -8.00
N GLU A 175 0.58 -11.94 -7.34
CA GLU A 175 -0.54 -11.49 -6.53
C GLU A 175 -0.05 -10.81 -5.25
N CYS A 176 -0.63 -9.65 -4.96
CA CYS A 176 -0.40 -8.87 -3.76
C CYS A 176 -1.74 -8.56 -3.09
N GLU A 177 -1.70 -8.41 -1.77
CA GLU A 177 -2.80 -7.87 -0.98
C GLU A 177 -2.57 -6.37 -0.80
N VAL A 178 -3.61 -5.58 -1.10
CA VAL A 178 -3.59 -4.12 -0.94
C VAL A 178 -4.57 -3.74 0.15
N SER A 179 -4.08 -2.99 1.14
CA SER A 179 -4.92 -2.49 2.23
C SER A 179 -4.39 -1.18 2.78
N ALA A 180 -5.25 -0.16 2.88
CA ALA A 180 -4.91 1.18 3.39
C ALA A 180 -3.62 1.77 2.78
N GLY A 181 -3.43 1.60 1.48
CA GLY A 181 -2.24 2.10 0.75
C GLY A 181 -0.96 1.27 0.93
N LYS A 182 -0.99 0.21 1.74
CA LYS A 182 0.11 -0.76 1.86
C LYS A 182 -0.09 -1.92 0.90
N VAL A 183 1.03 -2.44 0.41
CA VAL A 183 1.08 -3.62 -0.46
C VAL A 183 1.91 -4.70 0.22
N SER A 184 1.35 -5.90 0.33
CA SER A 184 2.01 -7.04 0.97
C SER A 184 1.79 -8.33 0.16
N GLY A 185 2.50 -9.39 0.54
CA GLY A 185 2.36 -10.71 -0.07
C GLY A 185 3.69 -11.30 -0.54
N ILE A 186 3.64 -12.57 -0.96
CA ILE A 186 4.84 -13.30 -1.39
C ILE A 186 5.53 -12.63 -2.58
N ALA A 187 4.77 -11.97 -3.46
CA ALA A 187 5.32 -11.26 -4.61
C ALA A 187 6.22 -10.07 -4.20
N VAL A 188 5.82 -9.32 -3.16
CA VAL A 188 6.64 -8.23 -2.58
C VAL A 188 7.95 -8.79 -2.05
N HIS A 189 7.89 -9.90 -1.30
CA HIS A 189 9.08 -10.55 -0.77
C HIS A 189 10.01 -11.05 -1.89
N ILE A 190 9.47 -11.70 -2.92
CA ILE A 190 10.25 -12.14 -4.09
C ILE A 190 10.94 -10.95 -4.74
N GLY A 191 10.22 -9.87 -5.06
CA GLY A 191 10.80 -8.66 -5.65
C GLY A 191 11.94 -8.07 -4.82
N SER A 192 11.76 -7.99 -3.50
CA SER A 192 12.80 -7.51 -2.57
C SER A 192 14.06 -8.40 -2.54
N ARG A 193 13.93 -9.68 -2.90
CA ARG A 193 15.06 -10.61 -3.01
C ARG A 193 15.70 -10.55 -4.40
N VAL A 194 14.92 -10.32 -5.46
CA VAL A 194 15.45 -10.14 -6.82
C VAL A 194 16.45 -8.98 -6.86
N ILE A 195 16.10 -7.80 -6.32
CA ILE A 195 17.05 -6.67 -6.28
C ILE A 195 18.35 -7.00 -5.51
N GLY A 196 18.29 -7.86 -4.49
CA GLY A 196 19.46 -8.28 -3.72
C GLY A 196 20.52 -9.03 -4.55
N HIS A 197 20.14 -9.57 -5.71
CA HIS A 197 21.05 -10.21 -6.67
C HIS A 197 21.44 -9.31 -7.84
N ALA A 198 20.88 -8.09 -7.93
CA ALA A 198 21.19 -7.14 -8.98
C ALA A 198 22.53 -6.42 -8.69
N GLY A 199 23.40 -6.42 -9.68
CA GLY A 199 24.64 -5.65 -9.70
C GLY A 199 24.43 -4.17 -10.00
N PRO A 200 25.48 -3.35 -9.96
CA PRO A 200 25.39 -1.92 -10.26
C PRO A 200 24.90 -1.67 -11.69
N GLY A 201 23.86 -0.86 -11.85
CA GLY A 201 23.24 -0.55 -13.14
C GLY A 201 22.36 -1.68 -13.70
N GLU A 202 22.24 -2.82 -13.02
CA GLU A 202 21.43 -3.92 -13.51
C GLU A 202 19.94 -3.72 -13.17
N VAL A 203 19.10 -4.02 -14.16
CA VAL A 203 17.64 -4.17 -13.98
C VAL A 203 17.35 -5.66 -14.02
N LEU A 204 17.25 -6.28 -12.85
CA LEU A 204 17.06 -7.72 -12.73
C LEU A 204 15.58 -8.06 -12.59
N VAL A 205 15.13 -9.09 -13.31
CA VAL A 205 13.73 -9.51 -13.31
C VAL A 205 13.59 -11.01 -13.09
N SER A 206 12.48 -11.42 -12.48
CA SER A 206 12.09 -12.83 -12.39
C SER A 206 11.64 -13.41 -13.75
N SER A 207 11.66 -14.74 -13.90
CA SER A 207 11.08 -15.42 -15.06
C SER A 207 9.63 -15.01 -15.36
N THR A 208 8.80 -14.85 -14.33
CA THR A 208 7.39 -14.42 -14.48
C THR A 208 7.27 -13.10 -15.23
N VAL A 209 8.13 -12.13 -14.92
CA VAL A 209 8.15 -10.83 -15.60
C VAL A 209 8.51 -11.00 -17.07
N LYS A 210 9.58 -11.75 -17.36
CA LYS A 210 10.05 -12.02 -18.73
C LYS A 210 8.96 -12.70 -19.57
N ASP A 211 8.27 -13.68 -19.00
CA ASP A 211 7.22 -14.44 -19.71
C ASP A 211 5.98 -13.57 -19.99
N LEU A 212 5.61 -12.67 -19.07
CA LEU A 212 4.47 -11.76 -19.23
C LEU A 212 4.70 -10.62 -20.23
N VAL A 213 5.95 -10.34 -20.61
CA VAL A 213 6.28 -9.30 -21.60
C VAL A 213 6.65 -9.86 -22.98
N ALA A 214 6.29 -11.11 -23.27
CA ALA A 214 6.46 -11.68 -24.61
C ALA A 214 5.80 -10.76 -25.67
N GLY A 215 6.56 -10.39 -26.71
CA GLY A 215 6.09 -9.48 -27.77
C GLY A 215 6.28 -7.99 -27.48
N SER A 216 6.83 -7.60 -26.32
CA SER A 216 7.12 -6.19 -25.99
C SER A 216 8.35 -5.60 -26.69
N GLY A 217 9.20 -6.43 -27.30
CA GLY A 217 10.49 -6.01 -27.88
C GLY A 217 11.63 -5.87 -26.88
N LEU A 218 11.38 -6.09 -25.58
CA LEU A 218 12.42 -6.13 -24.54
C LEU A 218 13.35 -7.34 -24.71
N ARG A 219 14.64 -7.13 -24.46
CA ARG A 219 15.66 -8.20 -24.50
C ARG A 219 16.04 -8.61 -23.08
N PHE A 220 16.45 -9.88 -22.94
CA PHE A 220 16.77 -10.48 -21.65
C PHE A 220 18.04 -11.31 -21.75
N ILE A 221 18.95 -11.11 -20.81
CA ILE A 221 20.14 -11.95 -20.61
C ILE A 221 19.89 -12.88 -19.42
N ASP A 222 20.03 -14.19 -19.64
CA ASP A 222 19.93 -15.21 -18.58
C ASP A 222 21.10 -15.05 -17.61
N ARG A 223 20.81 -14.95 -16.30
CA ARG A 223 21.83 -14.83 -15.25
C ARG A 223 22.18 -16.19 -14.67
N ASP A 224 21.18 -16.86 -14.10
CA ASP A 224 21.15 -18.27 -13.67
C ASP A 224 19.85 -18.52 -12.88
N VAL A 225 19.76 -19.70 -12.28
CA VAL A 225 18.82 -20.09 -11.23
C VAL A 225 19.35 -19.69 -9.85
N PHE A 226 18.50 -19.04 -9.05
CA PHE A 226 18.80 -18.56 -7.71
C PHE A 226 17.81 -19.12 -6.68
N THR A 227 18.33 -19.46 -5.51
CA THR A 227 17.52 -19.72 -4.31
C THR A 227 17.38 -18.43 -3.53
N LEU A 228 16.17 -17.87 -3.51
CA LEU A 228 15.89 -16.62 -2.83
C LEU A 228 15.64 -16.89 -1.34
N LYS A 229 16.38 -16.22 -0.45
CA LYS A 229 16.27 -16.43 1.01
C LYS A 229 14.83 -16.26 1.50
N GLY A 230 14.27 -17.33 2.08
CA GLY A 230 12.93 -17.34 2.67
C GLY A 230 11.78 -17.52 1.67
N VAL A 231 12.08 -17.75 0.39
CA VAL A 231 11.09 -18.04 -0.65
C VAL A 231 11.26 -19.50 -1.08
N PRO A 232 10.20 -20.33 -1.05
CA PRO A 232 10.28 -21.69 -1.55
C PRO A 232 10.61 -21.76 -3.04
N GLY A 233 11.43 -22.74 -3.40
CA GLY A 233 11.76 -23.07 -4.79
C GLY A 233 12.91 -22.25 -5.38
N GLU A 234 13.39 -22.75 -6.51
CA GLU A 234 14.40 -22.12 -7.33
C GLU A 234 13.75 -21.17 -8.34
N ARG A 235 14.41 -20.04 -8.64
CA ARG A 235 13.91 -19.07 -9.60
C ARG A 235 15.00 -18.62 -10.55
N ARG A 236 14.69 -18.64 -11.83
CA ARG A 236 15.58 -18.09 -12.85
C ARG A 236 15.39 -16.58 -12.96
N LEU A 237 16.50 -15.86 -12.96
CA LEU A 237 16.54 -14.40 -13.06
C LEU A 237 17.19 -13.96 -14.38
N TYR A 238 16.79 -12.78 -14.85
CA TYR A 238 17.23 -12.22 -16.12
C TYR A 238 17.56 -10.74 -15.98
N ILE A 239 18.61 -10.28 -16.66
CA ILE A 239 18.86 -8.84 -16.82
C ILE A 239 18.00 -8.35 -17.98
N ALA A 240 17.22 -7.30 -17.75
CA ALA A 240 16.47 -6.62 -18.80
C ALA A 240 17.34 -5.57 -19.51
N GLU A 241 17.35 -5.61 -20.85
CA GLU A 241 18.04 -4.64 -21.70
C GLU A 241 17.04 -3.98 -22.68
N GLN A 242 17.25 -2.68 -22.91
CA GLN A 242 16.59 -1.91 -23.97
C GLN A 242 17.49 -1.86 -25.21
#